data_AF-A0A3B9CZF0-F1
#
_entry.id   AF-A0A3B9CZF0-F1
#
_cell.length_a   1.000
_cell.length_b   1.000
_cell.length_c   1.000
_cell.angle_alpha   90.00
_cell.angle_beta   90.00
_cell.angle_gamma   90.00
#
_symmetry.space_group_name_H-M   'P 1'
#
loop_
_entity.id
_entity.type
_entity.pdbx_description
1 polymer ?
#
loop_
_entity_poly.entity_id
_entity_poly.type
_entity_poly.pdbx_seq_one_letter_code
_entity_poly.pdbx_strand_id
1 'polypeptide(L)'
;EARRDFQSSRVIASDSPFHLAISGDPDLMFRLDGNVLTRLGSFVRMKDGALALKQGEATRLLVPELTVPADTRRISFGKNGQLTVNDRTINGQHLRLYRVTNLQHLESSNGILFQITESKAKTLEEVSDFRVHSNSLEASNVDRESAMATVRQLELIKELSGDIP
;
A
#
# COMPACT_ATOMS: atom_id res chain seq x y z
N GLU A 1 -19.27 10.71 10.02
CA GLU A 1 -17.98 10.01 9.87
C GLU A 1 -17.48 10.20 8.45
N ALA A 2 -16.22 10.61 8.25
CA ALA A 2 -15.65 10.73 6.91
C ALA A 2 -15.40 9.33 6.35
N ARG A 3 -16.14 8.94 5.31
CA ARG A 3 -15.97 7.69 4.58
C ARG A 3 -14.61 7.74 3.89
N ARG A 4 -13.66 6.87 4.29
CA ARG A 4 -12.35 6.74 3.63
C ARG A 4 -12.58 6.19 2.22
N ASP A 5 -12.07 6.88 1.21
CA ASP A 5 -12.11 6.43 -0.18
C ASP A 5 -10.75 5.85 -0.57
N PHE A 6 -10.76 4.57 -0.95
CA PHE A 6 -9.57 3.82 -1.36
C PHE A 6 -9.44 3.68 -2.88
N GLN A 7 -10.23 4.41 -3.68
CA GLN A 7 -10.20 4.34 -5.15
C GLN A 7 -8.78 4.21 -5.72
N SER A 8 -8.57 3.16 -6.53
CA SER A 8 -7.28 2.87 -7.16
C SER A 8 -6.85 4.05 -8.03
N SER A 9 -5.72 4.65 -7.70
CA SER A 9 -5.19 5.79 -8.43
C SER A 9 -4.48 5.38 -9.72
N ARG A 10 -4.12 6.38 -10.53
CA ARG A 10 -3.20 6.21 -11.66
C ARG A 10 -1.89 5.56 -11.20
N VAL A 11 -1.43 4.55 -11.94
CA VAL A 11 -0.10 3.96 -11.76
C VAL A 11 0.96 4.84 -12.45
N ILE A 12 2.05 5.16 -11.74
CA ILE A 12 3.18 5.93 -12.27
C ILE A 12 4.44 5.06 -12.35
N ALA A 13 5.23 5.23 -13.40
CA ALA A 13 6.49 4.52 -13.57
C ALA A 13 7.53 4.98 -12.53
N SER A 14 8.46 4.08 -12.17
CA SER A 14 9.54 4.35 -11.23
C SER A 14 10.81 3.59 -11.59
N ASP A 15 11.96 4.20 -11.31
CA ASP A 15 13.27 3.63 -11.64
C ASP A 15 13.72 2.51 -10.68
N SER A 16 13.08 2.36 -9.53
CA SER A 16 13.41 1.30 -8.58
C SER A 16 12.74 -0.04 -8.98
N PRO A 17 13.49 -1.15 -9.03
CA PRO A 17 12.90 -2.47 -9.28
C PRO A 17 11.95 -2.90 -8.16
N PHE A 18 12.12 -2.40 -6.95
CA PHE A 18 11.34 -2.79 -5.78
C PHE A 18 10.10 -1.94 -5.57
N HIS A 19 9.82 -0.98 -6.45
CA HIS A 19 8.58 -0.23 -6.42
C HIS A 19 7.47 -1.02 -7.10
N LEU A 20 6.40 -1.24 -6.34
CA LEU A 20 5.24 -2.03 -6.72
C LEU A 20 3.97 -1.18 -6.65
N ALA A 21 3.10 -1.32 -7.64
CA ALA A 21 1.77 -0.73 -7.63
C ALA A 21 0.71 -1.82 -7.77
N ILE A 22 -0.28 -1.84 -6.87
CA ILE A 22 -1.46 -2.68 -7.01
C ILE A 22 -2.39 -2.01 -8.02
N SER A 23 -2.97 -2.77 -8.96
CA SER A 23 -3.96 -2.23 -9.88
C SER A 23 -5.33 -2.88 -9.74
N GLY A 24 -6.36 -2.08 -10.00
CA GLY A 24 -7.75 -2.50 -10.04
C GLY A 24 -8.45 -2.28 -8.71
N ASP A 25 -8.25 -3.18 -7.76
CA ASP A 25 -9.07 -3.25 -6.55
C ASP A 25 -8.57 -2.27 -5.45
N PRO A 26 -9.41 -1.31 -5.02
CA PRO A 26 -9.07 -0.30 -4.01
C PRO A 26 -8.82 -0.89 -2.62
N ASP A 27 -9.41 -2.05 -2.31
CA ASP A 27 -9.38 -2.63 -0.97
C ASP A 27 -8.23 -3.62 -0.79
N LEU A 28 -7.47 -3.89 -1.85
CA LEU A 28 -6.25 -4.71 -1.79
C LEU A 28 -5.11 -3.95 -1.13
N MET A 29 -4.39 -4.63 -0.25
CA MET A 29 -3.23 -4.09 0.45
C MET A 29 -2.11 -5.12 0.54
N PHE A 30 -0.89 -4.61 0.59
CA PHE A 30 0.26 -5.37 1.07
C PHE A 30 0.13 -5.56 2.58
N ARG A 31 0.58 -6.71 3.07
CA ARG A 31 0.72 -6.96 4.50
C ARG A 31 2.19 -6.87 4.90
N LEU A 32 2.42 -6.22 6.02
CA LEU A 32 3.73 -6.09 6.66
C LEU A 32 3.73 -6.88 7.97
N ASP A 33 4.92 -7.01 8.57
CA ASP A 33 5.07 -7.49 9.93
C ASP A 33 4.23 -6.69 10.95
N GLY A 34 3.97 -7.30 12.11
CA GLY A 34 3.15 -6.67 13.15
C GLY A 34 1.66 -6.50 12.79
N ASN A 35 1.16 -7.18 11.74
CA ASN A 35 -0.22 -7.06 11.24
C ASN A 35 -0.56 -5.64 10.75
N VAL A 36 0.42 -5.00 10.12
CA VAL A 36 0.22 -3.72 9.46
C VAL A 36 -0.13 -3.96 7.99
N LEU A 37 -1.03 -3.17 7.45
CA LEU A 37 -1.38 -3.15 6.04
C LEU A 37 -0.96 -1.82 5.43
N THR A 38 -0.67 -1.84 4.13
CA THR A 38 -0.40 -0.63 3.37
C THR A 38 -0.69 -0.83 1.89
N ARG A 39 -1.03 0.26 1.19
CA ARG A 39 -0.98 0.32 -0.28
C ARG A 39 0.33 0.86 -0.82
N LEU A 40 1.19 1.41 0.05
CA LEU A 40 2.48 1.96 -0.37
C LEU A 40 3.43 0.83 -0.76
N GLY A 41 3.74 0.74 -2.05
CA GLY A 41 4.65 -0.27 -2.57
C GLY A 41 6.08 0.22 -2.82
N SER A 42 6.55 1.27 -2.13
CA SER A 42 7.94 1.75 -2.22
C SER A 42 8.89 0.90 -1.37
N PHE A 43 9.04 -0.38 -1.72
CA PHE A 43 9.89 -1.30 -0.96
C PHE A 43 11.38 -1.08 -1.23
N VAL A 44 12.19 -1.53 -0.28
CA VAL A 44 13.65 -1.59 -0.36
C VAL A 44 14.13 -3.00 -0.07
N ARG A 45 15.26 -3.38 -0.67
CA ARG A 45 15.95 -4.64 -0.37
C ARG A 45 16.87 -4.45 0.86
N MET A 46 16.67 -5.29 1.86
CA MET A 46 17.50 -5.36 3.07
C MET A 46 18.82 -6.11 2.80
N LYS A 47 19.75 -6.09 3.76
CA LYS A 47 21.08 -6.70 3.59
C LYS A 47 21.01 -8.20 3.30
N ASP A 48 20.13 -8.90 4.01
CA ASP A 48 19.78 -10.31 3.86
C ASP A 48 18.99 -10.62 2.58
N GLY A 49 18.53 -9.59 1.86
CA GLY A 49 17.74 -9.71 0.64
C GLY A 49 16.24 -9.63 0.85
N ALA A 50 15.74 -9.53 2.09
CA ALA A 50 14.32 -9.38 2.35
C ALA A 50 13.79 -8.05 1.79
N LEU A 51 12.55 -8.04 1.31
CA LEU A 51 11.85 -6.80 0.95
C LEU A 51 11.17 -6.18 2.17
N ALA A 52 11.40 -4.89 2.37
CA ALA A 52 10.87 -4.14 3.50
C ALA A 52 10.36 -2.76 3.07
N LEU A 53 9.40 -2.22 3.82
CA LEU A 53 9.05 -0.82 3.74
C LEU A 53 9.86 -0.06 4.79
N LYS A 54 10.55 1.00 4.38
CA LYS A 54 11.29 1.90 5.28
C LYS A 54 10.60 3.26 5.37
N GLN A 55 10.27 3.68 6.59
CA GLN A 55 9.66 4.98 6.90
C GLN A 55 10.45 5.64 8.02
N GLY A 56 11.32 6.60 7.67
CA GLY A 56 12.28 7.16 8.62
C GLY A 56 13.21 6.07 9.18
N GLU A 57 13.26 5.94 10.50
CA GLU A 57 14.02 4.90 11.20
C GLU A 57 13.26 3.57 11.30
N ALA A 58 11.95 3.56 11.06
CA ALA A 58 11.15 2.34 11.13
C ALA A 58 11.32 1.50 9.86
N THR A 59 11.50 0.20 10.06
CA THR A 59 11.56 -0.80 8.97
C THR A 59 10.53 -1.89 9.26
N ARG A 60 9.74 -2.25 8.25
CA ARG A 60 8.71 -3.29 8.35
C ARG A 60 8.85 -4.27 7.19
N LEU A 61 9.00 -5.56 7.50
CA LEU A 61 9.16 -6.60 6.48
C LEU A 61 7.85 -6.85 5.74
N LEU A 62 7.94 -7.09 4.43
CA LEU A 62 6.81 -7.57 3.63
C LEU A 62 6.43 -8.99 4.06
N VAL A 63 5.13 -9.29 4.11
CA VAL A 63 4.59 -10.60 4.53
C VAL A 63 3.70 -11.19 3.41
N PRO A 64 3.98 -12.43 2.94
CA PRO A 64 5.10 -13.29 3.35
C PRO A 64 6.43 -12.67 2.93
N GLU A 65 7.49 -13.06 3.65
CA GLU A 65 8.82 -12.56 3.35
C GLU A 65 9.21 -12.94 1.92
N LEU A 66 9.63 -11.94 1.14
CA LEU A 66 10.20 -12.12 -0.19
C LEU A 66 11.68 -11.81 -0.16
N THR A 67 12.50 -12.77 -0.57
CA THR A 67 13.96 -12.62 -0.62
C THR A 67 14.44 -12.48 -2.06
N VAL A 68 15.22 -11.45 -2.33
CA VAL A 68 15.78 -11.15 -3.65
C VAL A 68 17.32 -11.08 -3.63
N PRO A 69 18.00 -11.64 -4.65
CA PRO A 69 19.45 -11.54 -4.81
C PRO A 69 19.98 -10.10 -4.86
N ALA A 70 21.26 -9.91 -4.51
CA ALA A 70 21.90 -8.59 -4.51
C ALA A 70 22.06 -7.97 -5.91
N ASP A 71 22.14 -8.80 -6.95
CA ASP A 71 22.27 -8.40 -8.36
C ASP A 71 20.90 -8.21 -9.06
N THR A 72 19.82 -8.08 -8.28
CA THR A 72 18.46 -7.87 -8.80
C THR A 72 18.37 -6.53 -9.54
N ARG A 73 18.06 -6.59 -10.83
CA ARG A 73 17.82 -5.42 -11.70
C ARG A 73 16.36 -5.25 -12.06
N ARG A 74 15.60 -6.35 -12.08
CA ARG A 74 14.18 -6.39 -12.39
C ARG A 74 13.51 -7.46 -11.54
N ILE A 75 12.34 -7.14 -11.04
CA ILE A 75 11.40 -8.14 -10.52
C ILE A 75 10.08 -8.04 -11.27
N SER A 76 9.32 -9.12 -11.29
CA SER A 76 7.95 -9.16 -11.74
C SER A 76 7.16 -10.21 -10.97
N PHE A 77 5.84 -10.06 -10.97
CA PHE A 77 4.93 -10.97 -10.30
C PHE A 77 3.93 -11.54 -11.32
N GLY A 78 3.79 -12.86 -11.32
CA GLY A 78 2.66 -13.51 -11.99
C GLY A 78 1.33 -13.17 -11.32
N LYS A 79 0.21 -13.50 -11.97
CA LYS A 79 -1.14 -13.28 -11.41
C LYS A 79 -1.39 -14.00 -10.08
N ASN A 80 -0.70 -15.11 -9.87
CA ASN A 80 -0.71 -15.91 -8.65
C ASN A 80 0.36 -15.45 -7.63
N GLY A 81 0.91 -14.26 -7.80
CA GLY A 81 1.97 -13.72 -6.96
C GLY A 81 3.35 -14.34 -7.15
N GLN A 82 3.57 -15.29 -8.08
CA GLN A 82 4.87 -15.92 -8.28
C GLN A 82 5.95 -14.87 -8.60
N LEU A 83 7.00 -14.82 -7.78
CA LEU A 83 8.13 -13.91 -7.99
C LEU A 83 9.04 -14.39 -9.12
N THR A 84 9.37 -13.48 -10.03
CA THR A 84 10.42 -13.63 -11.04
C THR A 84 11.44 -12.52 -10.86
N VAL A 85 12.73 -12.85 -10.85
CA VAL A 85 13.86 -11.93 -10.71
C VAL A 85 14.80 -12.11 -11.87
N ASN A 86 15.17 -11.02 -12.57
CA ASN A 86 16.06 -11.06 -13.74
C ASN A 86 15.66 -12.19 -14.73
N ASP A 87 14.36 -12.28 -15.02
CA ASP A 87 13.74 -13.28 -15.91
C ASP A 87 13.86 -14.74 -15.44
N ARG A 88 14.17 -14.97 -14.16
CA ARG A 88 14.20 -16.30 -13.51
C ARG A 88 13.15 -16.39 -12.41
N THR A 89 12.31 -17.42 -12.46
CA THR A 89 11.32 -17.68 -11.40
C THR A 89 12.02 -18.15 -10.13
N ILE A 90 11.62 -17.56 -8.99
CA ILE A 90 12.14 -17.95 -7.68
C ILE A 90 11.12 -18.89 -7.02
N ASN A 91 11.44 -20.18 -6.97
CA ASN A 91 10.54 -21.21 -6.45
C ASN A 91 10.13 -20.94 -5.00
N GLY A 92 8.85 -21.11 -4.68
CA GLY A 92 8.30 -20.94 -3.33
C GLY A 92 8.14 -19.50 -2.87
N GLN A 93 8.59 -18.51 -3.65
CA GLN A 93 8.43 -17.08 -3.34
C GLN A 93 7.18 -16.53 -4.03
N HIS A 94 6.14 -16.24 -3.25
CA HIS A 94 4.87 -15.69 -3.75
C HIS A 94 4.48 -14.45 -2.97
N LEU A 95 4.24 -13.35 -3.68
CA LEU A 95 3.55 -12.20 -3.13
C LEU A 95 2.12 -12.59 -2.76
N ARG A 96 1.61 -12.03 -1.65
CA ARG A 96 0.21 -12.14 -1.26
C ARG A 96 -0.36 -10.74 -1.07
N LEU A 97 -1.56 -10.53 -1.58
CA LEU A 97 -2.35 -9.34 -1.31
C LEU A 97 -3.57 -9.74 -0.48
N TYR A 98 -4.01 -8.80 0.35
CA TYR A 98 -5.14 -9.01 1.24
C TYR A 98 -6.18 -7.95 0.95
N ARG A 99 -7.43 -8.39 0.77
CA ARG A 99 -8.58 -7.50 0.72
C ARG A 99 -9.06 -7.21 2.13
N VAL A 100 -9.29 -5.94 2.43
CA VAL A 100 -9.92 -5.54 3.70
C VAL A 100 -11.43 -5.63 3.57
N THR A 101 -12.06 -6.54 4.31
CA THR A 101 -13.52 -6.75 4.25
C THR A 101 -14.29 -5.89 5.26
N ASN A 102 -13.62 -5.35 6.28
CA ASN A 102 -14.22 -4.42 7.24
C ASN A 102 -13.23 -3.32 7.66
N LEU A 103 -13.44 -2.12 7.12
CA LEU A 103 -12.59 -0.95 7.39
C LEU A 103 -12.68 -0.42 8.83
N GLN A 104 -13.75 -0.73 9.57
CA GLN A 104 -13.93 -0.23 10.95
C GLN A 104 -12.88 -0.81 11.91
N HIS A 105 -12.25 -1.92 11.54
CA HIS A 105 -11.23 -2.59 12.36
C HIS A 105 -9.80 -2.18 11.96
N LEU A 106 -9.66 -1.07 11.21
CA LEU A 106 -8.39 -0.49 10.81
C LEU A 106 -8.12 0.85 11.49
N GLU A 107 -7.10 0.86 12.34
CA GLU A 107 -6.55 2.09 12.87
C GLU A 107 -5.46 2.63 11.93
N SER A 108 -5.58 3.90 11.53
CA SER A 108 -4.58 4.55 10.68
C SER A 108 -3.48 5.13 11.54
N SER A 109 -2.23 4.76 11.29
CA SER A 109 -1.08 5.26 12.06
C SER A 109 -0.49 6.54 11.48
N ASN A 110 -0.74 6.85 10.20
CA ASN A 110 -0.20 8.02 9.50
C ASN A 110 -0.83 8.25 8.10
N GLY A 111 -2.02 7.70 7.85
CA GLY A 111 -2.69 7.78 6.54
C GLY A 111 -2.16 6.80 5.49
N ILE A 112 -1.06 6.08 5.75
CA ILE A 112 -0.43 5.14 4.82
C ILE A 112 -0.36 3.71 5.39
N LEU A 113 -0.19 3.60 6.71
CA LEU A 113 -0.16 2.35 7.44
C LEU A 113 -1.46 2.16 8.22
N PHE A 114 -1.99 0.94 8.15
CA PHE A 114 -3.21 0.54 8.83
C PHE A 114 -2.94 -0.64 9.76
N GLN A 115 -3.14 -0.44 11.05
CA GLN A 115 -3.02 -1.49 12.06
C GLN A 115 -4.35 -2.23 12.18
N ILE A 116 -4.27 -3.56 12.17
CA ILE A 116 -5.42 -4.42 12.44
C ILE A 116 -5.59 -4.54 13.95
N THR A 117 -6.74 -4.10 14.48
CA THR A 117 -6.99 -4.00 15.93
C THR A 117 -7.62 -5.25 16.55
N GLU A 118 -8.25 -6.11 15.75
CA GLU A 118 -8.95 -7.32 16.23
C GLU A 118 -8.48 -8.60 15.52
N SER A 119 -8.88 -9.76 16.04
CA SER A 119 -8.38 -11.06 15.57
C SER A 119 -8.62 -11.26 14.06
N LYS A 120 -7.50 -11.42 13.35
CA LYS A 120 -7.23 -11.50 11.89
C LYS A 120 -8.27 -12.17 10.98
N ALA A 121 -9.16 -13.02 11.48
CA ALA A 121 -9.92 -13.96 10.66
C ALA A 121 -11.15 -13.35 9.96
N LYS A 122 -11.69 -12.22 10.43
CA LYS A 122 -12.90 -11.60 9.84
C LYS A 122 -12.64 -10.35 9.01
N THR A 123 -11.44 -9.77 9.09
CA THR A 123 -11.11 -8.47 8.49
C THR A 123 -10.34 -8.60 7.17
N LEU A 124 -9.71 -9.75 6.91
CA LEU A 124 -8.88 -9.96 5.73
C LEU A 124 -9.23 -11.21 4.96
N GLU A 125 -9.28 -11.06 3.65
CA GLU A 125 -9.35 -12.14 2.68
C GLU A 125 -8.04 -12.14 1.86
N GLU A 126 -7.31 -13.25 1.85
CA GLU A 126 -6.18 -13.41 0.94
C GLU A 126 -6.70 -13.62 -0.48
N VAL A 127 -6.17 -12.87 -1.45
CA VAL A 127 -6.62 -12.90 -2.85
C VAL A 127 -5.61 -13.63 -3.73
N SER A 128 -6.09 -14.56 -4.55
CA SER A 128 -5.24 -15.45 -5.38
C SER A 128 -5.08 -15.00 -6.83
N ASP A 129 -5.89 -14.06 -7.32
CA ASP A 129 -5.76 -13.45 -8.66
C ASP A 129 -5.74 -11.94 -8.51
N PHE A 130 -4.57 -11.35 -8.73
CA PHE A 130 -4.36 -9.92 -8.65
C PHE A 130 -3.32 -9.47 -9.68
N ARG A 131 -3.24 -8.15 -9.88
CA ARG A 131 -2.24 -7.54 -10.76
C ARG A 131 -1.40 -6.55 -9.97
N VAL A 132 -0.09 -6.76 -10.05
CA VAL A 132 0.92 -5.85 -9.51
C VAL A 132 1.82 -5.40 -10.66
N HIS A 133 2.04 -4.10 -10.75
CA HIS A 133 2.97 -3.49 -11.67
C HIS A 133 4.30 -3.27 -10.96
N SER A 134 5.36 -3.91 -11.45
CA SER A 134 6.72 -3.65 -11.00
C SER A 134 7.27 -2.37 -11.61
N ASN A 135 8.32 -1.81 -11.01
CA ASN A 135 8.88 -0.52 -11.41
C ASN A 135 7.82 0.59 -11.45
N SER A 136 6.89 0.58 -10.50
CA SER A 136 5.75 1.49 -10.49
C SER A 136 5.28 1.80 -9.08
N LEU A 137 4.66 2.97 -8.89
CA LEU A 137 3.97 3.34 -7.67
C LEU A 137 2.52 3.71 -7.97
N GLU A 138 1.65 3.52 -6.99
CA GLU A 138 0.31 4.08 -7.03
C GLU A 138 0.37 5.59 -6.72
N ALA A 139 -0.27 6.42 -7.54
CA ALA A 139 -0.35 7.85 -7.27
C ALA A 139 -1.28 8.13 -6.07
N SER A 140 -1.16 9.31 -5.46
CA SER A 140 -2.16 9.76 -4.49
C SER A 140 -3.50 9.99 -5.20
N ASN A 141 -4.60 9.49 -4.64
CA ASN A 141 -5.96 9.81 -5.10
C ASN A 141 -6.45 11.19 -4.60
N VAL A 142 -5.65 11.87 -3.77
CA VAL A 142 -5.96 13.22 -3.31
C VAL A 142 -5.70 14.22 -4.43
N ASP A 143 -6.76 14.68 -5.07
CA ASP A 143 -6.73 15.88 -5.88
C ASP A 143 -6.51 17.09 -4.96
N ARG A 144 -5.31 17.66 -5.07
CA ARG A 144 -4.89 18.81 -4.26
C ARG A 144 -5.74 20.05 -4.53
N GLU A 145 -6.25 20.24 -5.75
CA GLU A 145 -7.06 21.41 -6.07
C GLU A 145 -8.42 21.33 -5.38
N SER A 146 -9.09 20.17 -5.49
CA SER A 146 -10.35 19.90 -4.79
C SER A 146 -10.19 19.97 -3.26
N ALA A 147 -9.11 19.39 -2.71
CA ALA A 147 -8.86 19.43 -1.26
C ALA A 147 -8.64 20.87 -0.74
N MET A 148 -7.91 21.71 -1.47
CA MET A 148 -7.69 23.11 -1.10
C MET A 148 -8.97 23.95 -1.23
N ALA A 149 -9.83 23.66 -2.19
CA ALA A 149 -11.13 24.31 -2.31
C ALA A 149 -12.04 23.99 -1.11
N THR A 150 -12.04 22.74 -0.63
CA THR A 150 -12.77 22.36 0.58
C THR A 150 -12.24 23.05 1.83
N VAL A 151 -10.91 23.14 2.00
CA VAL A 151 -10.32 23.86 3.15
C VAL A 151 -10.73 25.32 3.15
N ARG A 152 -10.65 26.00 2.00
CA ARG A 152 -11.10 27.40 1.88
C ARG A 152 -12.58 27.58 2.21
N GLN A 153 -13.44 26.65 1.79
CA GLN A 153 -14.87 26.69 2.14
C GLN A 153 -15.10 26.50 3.64
N LEU A 154 -14.34 25.61 4.30
CA LEU A 154 -14.43 25.40 5.74
C LEU A 154 -13.95 26.63 6.52
N GLU A 155 -12.88 27.29 6.06
CA GLU A 155 -12.39 28.55 6.63
C GLU A 155 -13.46 29.65 6.53
N LEU A 156 -14.08 29.81 5.35
CA LEU A 156 -15.15 30.78 5.14
C LEU A 156 -16.38 30.51 6.02
N ILE A 157 -16.78 29.24 6.15
CA ILE A 157 -17.89 28.84 7.04
C ILE A 157 -17.53 29.14 8.49
N LYS A 158 -16.30 28.85 8.93
CA LYS A 158 -15.84 29.11 10.29
C LYS A 158 -15.81 30.60 10.61
N GLU A 159 -15.42 31.43 9.65
CA GLU A 159 -15.49 32.90 9.77
C GLU A 159 -16.95 33.37 9.88
N LEU A 160 -17.85 32.84 9.06
CA LEU A 160 -19.27 33.19 9.07
C LEU A 160 -20.04 32.66 10.29
N SER A 161 -19.56 31.60 10.94
CA SER A 161 -20.16 31.01 12.14
C SER A 161 -19.50 31.47 13.44
N GLY A 162 -18.42 32.26 13.36
CA GLY A 162 -17.80 32.94 14.49
C GLY A 162 -18.52 34.21 14.95
N ASP A 163 -19.48 34.71 14.16
CA ASP A 163 -20.28 35.91 14.46
C ASP A 163 -21.77 35.56 14.67
N ILE A 164 -22.07 34.76 15.70
CA ILE A 164 -23.41 34.72 16.30
C ILE A 164 -23.25 35.13 17.77
N PRO A 165 -23.63 36.35 18.18
CA PRO A 165 -23.65 36.76 19.57
C PRO A 165 -24.64 35.94 20.42
#